data_AF-A0A958FEA6-F1
#
_entry.id   AF-A0A958FEA6-F1
#
_cell.length_a   1.000
_cell.length_b   1.000
_cell.length_c   1.000
_cell.angle_alpha   90.00
_cell.angle_beta   90.00
_cell.angle_gamma   90.00
#
_symmetry.space_group_name_H-M   'P 1'
#
loop_
_entity.id
_entity.type
_entity.pdbx_description
1 polymer ?
#
loop_
_entity_poly.entity_id
_entity_poly.type
_entity_poly.pdbx_seq_one_letter_code
_entity_poly.pdbx_strand_id
1 'polypeptide(L)'
;VDNLVDCAIAERVNPNDVVYEILGIGTISVVADATLNMAVKKSGRTTGFTTGTIQQIDVTVQVNYGSNQIATFVDQLMAGAMSQGGDSGSAVLNDQNQLIGLLYAGSDTSTIFNRIQNVFSALQVTLP
;
A
#
# COMPACT_ATOMS: atom_id res chain seq x y z
N VAL A 1 -7.13 -17.17 12.19
CA VAL A 1 -7.31 -16.73 10.80
C VAL A 1 -6.33 -15.60 10.64
N ASP A 2 -5.36 -15.76 9.74
CA ASP A 2 -4.31 -14.77 9.58
C ASP A 2 -4.79 -13.68 8.61
N ASN A 3 -4.67 -12.41 8.99
CA ASN A 3 -5.08 -11.32 8.12
C ASN A 3 -3.96 -11.02 7.11
N LEU A 4 -4.24 -11.20 5.82
CA LEU A 4 -3.29 -10.90 4.76
C LEU A 4 -3.41 -9.47 4.23
N VAL A 5 -4.60 -8.86 4.39
CA VAL A 5 -4.94 -7.57 3.77
C VAL A 5 -5.78 -6.70 4.68
N ASP A 6 -5.56 -5.40 4.61
CA ASP A 6 -6.49 -4.35 5.05
C ASP A 6 -6.82 -3.52 3.80
N CYS A 7 -7.95 -3.84 3.17
CA CYS A 7 -8.30 -3.28 1.87
C CYS A 7 -9.81 -3.09 1.70
N ALA A 8 -10.16 -2.13 0.86
CA ALA A 8 -11.52 -1.89 0.39
C ALA A 8 -11.49 -1.43 -1.07
N ILE A 9 -12.62 -1.54 -1.75
CA ILE A 9 -12.85 -0.98 -3.08
C ILE A 9 -14.09 -0.09 -3.06
N ALA A 10 -14.09 0.95 -3.88
CA ALA A 10 -15.22 1.83 -4.08
C ALA A 10 -15.60 1.87 -5.57
N GLU A 11 -16.90 1.91 -5.84
CA GLU A 11 -17.43 2.13 -7.18
C GLU A 11 -17.55 3.63 -7.45
N ARG A 12 -17.08 4.07 -8.61
CA ARG A 12 -17.24 5.46 -9.05
C ARG A 12 -18.69 5.70 -9.49
N VAL A 13 -19.32 6.74 -8.94
CA VAL A 13 -20.67 7.15 -9.36
C VAL A 13 -20.63 7.88 -10.70
N ASN A 14 -19.66 8.78 -10.88
CA ASN A 14 -19.41 9.47 -12.14
C ASN A 14 -18.02 9.08 -12.66
N PRO A 15 -17.90 8.54 -13.89
CA PRO A 15 -16.61 8.17 -14.47
C PRO A 15 -15.59 9.32 -14.55
N ASN A 16 -16.05 10.58 -14.58
CA ASN A 16 -15.19 11.76 -14.68
C ASN A 16 -14.57 12.19 -13.34
N ASP A 17 -14.97 11.58 -12.22
CA ASP A 17 -14.42 11.92 -10.89
C ASP A 17 -13.04 11.28 -10.65
N VAL A 18 -12.61 10.38 -11.53
CA VAL A 18 -11.34 9.64 -11.42
C VAL A 18 -10.54 9.78 -12.70
N VAL A 19 -9.25 10.06 -12.53
CA VAL A 19 -8.23 9.96 -13.57
C VAL A 19 -7.36 8.74 -13.29
N TYR A 20 -6.85 8.09 -14.32
CA TYR A 20 -6.00 6.88 -14.19
C TYR A 20 -4.53 7.23 -13.88
N GLU A 21 -4.32 8.20 -12.99
CA GLU A 21 -3.00 8.69 -12.62
C GLU A 21 -2.90 8.90 -11.10
N ILE A 22 -1.72 8.65 -10.57
CA ILE A 22 -1.38 8.93 -9.18
C ILE A 22 -0.61 10.25 -9.13
N LEU A 23 -1.09 11.20 -8.32
CA LEU A 23 -0.51 12.53 -8.19
C LEU A 23 0.99 12.44 -7.84
N GLY A 24 1.84 13.03 -8.68
CA GLY A 24 3.30 13.04 -8.51
C GLY A 24 4.04 11.76 -8.97
N ILE A 25 3.32 10.75 -9.47
CA ILE A 25 3.90 9.48 -9.95
C ILE A 25 3.54 9.20 -11.41
N GLY A 26 2.28 9.44 -11.79
CA GLY A 26 1.74 9.12 -13.12
C GLY A 26 0.94 7.82 -13.12
N THR A 27 0.90 7.15 -14.27
CA THR A 27 0.12 5.93 -14.49
C THR A 27 0.80 4.70 -13.89
N ILE A 28 -0.02 3.72 -13.49
CA ILE A 28 0.45 2.38 -13.13
C ILE A 28 0.75 1.61 -14.43
N SER A 29 1.93 0.98 -14.52
CA SER A 29 2.32 0.21 -15.71
C SER A 29 1.76 -1.22 -15.67
N VAL A 30 2.14 -1.98 -14.65
CA VAL A 30 1.71 -3.37 -14.41
C VAL A 30 1.76 -3.67 -12.90
N VAL A 31 1.25 -4.84 -12.50
CA VAL A 31 1.54 -5.42 -11.18
C VAL A 31 2.90 -6.10 -11.18
N ALA A 32 3.65 -6.00 -10.08
CA ALA A 32 4.91 -6.71 -9.89
C ALA A 32 5.05 -7.25 -8.47
N ASP A 33 5.90 -8.27 -8.32
CA ASP A 33 6.29 -8.77 -7.00
C ASP A 33 7.29 -7.83 -6.33
N ALA A 34 7.18 -7.70 -5.01
CA ALA A 34 8.11 -6.94 -4.20
C ALA A 34 9.31 -7.80 -3.78
N THR A 35 10.50 -7.21 -3.81
CA THR A 35 11.74 -7.84 -3.32
C THR A 35 12.40 -7.00 -2.24
N LEU A 36 13.20 -7.64 -1.39
CA LEU A 36 14.03 -6.94 -0.42
C LEU A 36 14.94 -5.91 -1.12
N ASN A 37 15.18 -4.77 -0.48
CA ASN A 37 15.97 -3.64 -0.99
C ASN A 37 15.40 -2.96 -2.25
N MET A 38 14.19 -3.30 -2.70
CA MET A 38 13.53 -2.61 -3.80
C MET A 38 13.22 -1.16 -3.42
N ALA A 39 13.56 -0.22 -4.30
CA ALA A 39 13.16 1.18 -4.18
C ALA A 39 11.65 1.32 -4.45
N VAL A 40 10.98 2.10 -3.62
CA VAL A 40 9.53 2.27 -3.65
C VAL A 40 9.15 3.73 -3.49
N LYS A 41 7.97 4.08 -4.03
CA LYS A 41 7.38 5.40 -3.96
C LYS A 41 5.88 5.31 -3.74
N LYS A 42 5.32 6.32 -3.10
CA LYS A 42 3.88 6.47 -2.90
C LYS A 42 3.48 7.94 -2.92
N SER A 43 2.19 8.19 -3.09
CA SER A 43 1.59 9.51 -2.93
C SER A 43 0.38 9.38 -2.00
N GLY A 44 0.38 10.14 -0.90
CA GLY A 44 -0.68 10.10 0.11
C GLY A 44 -1.08 11.50 0.61
N ARG A 45 -2.26 11.61 1.21
CA ARG A 45 -2.84 12.89 1.63
C ARG A 45 -1.98 13.63 2.65
N THR A 46 -1.35 12.90 3.58
CA THR A 46 -0.65 13.49 4.72
C THR A 46 0.78 13.85 4.35
N THR A 47 1.56 12.91 3.80
CA THR A 47 2.99 13.16 3.50
C THR A 47 3.28 13.50 2.04
N GLY A 48 2.26 13.49 1.16
CA GLY A 48 2.43 13.73 -0.26
C GLY A 48 3.25 12.62 -0.95
N PHE A 49 4.03 13.02 -1.94
CA PHE A 49 4.97 12.14 -2.64
C PHE A 49 6.18 11.85 -1.76
N THR A 50 6.41 10.56 -1.50
CA THR A 50 7.53 10.07 -0.68
C THR A 50 8.13 8.83 -1.31
N THR A 51 9.40 8.58 -0.99
CA THR A 51 10.15 7.43 -1.47
C THR A 51 10.77 6.69 -0.30
N GLY A 52 11.12 5.42 -0.51
CA GLY A 52 11.78 4.59 0.47
C GLY A 52 12.31 3.32 -0.14
N THR A 53 12.69 2.38 0.72
CA THR A 53 13.23 1.08 0.32
C THR A 53 12.58 0.00 1.15
N ILE A 54 12.24 -1.14 0.54
CA ILE A 54 11.74 -2.30 1.26
C ILE A 54 12.86 -2.87 2.14
N GLN A 55 12.62 -2.85 3.45
CA GLN A 55 13.56 -3.31 4.47
C GLN A 55 13.27 -4.73 4.94
N GLN A 56 12.01 -5.16 4.84
CA GLN A 56 11.61 -6.51 5.19
C GLN A 56 10.48 -6.99 4.27
N ILE A 57 10.48 -8.29 4.05
CA ILE A 57 9.43 -9.04 3.36
C ILE A 57 8.91 -10.09 4.35
N ASP A 58 7.66 -10.52 4.18
CA ASP A 58 7.00 -11.54 5.02
C ASP A 58 6.85 -11.12 6.50
N VAL A 59 6.56 -9.84 6.75
CA VAL A 59 6.45 -9.30 8.10
C VAL A 59 5.13 -9.74 8.74
N THR A 60 5.21 -10.13 10.01
CA THR A 60 4.05 -10.25 10.90
C THR A 60 4.01 -9.03 11.83
N VAL A 61 2.90 -8.30 11.81
CA VAL A 61 2.75 -7.04 12.57
C VAL A 61 1.41 -7.00 13.30
N GLN A 62 1.42 -6.38 14.48
CA GLN A 62 0.21 -6.04 15.21
C GLN A 62 -0.11 -4.56 15.00
N VAL A 63 -1.31 -4.28 14.48
CA VAL A 63 -1.78 -2.91 14.22
C VAL A 63 -2.91 -2.58 15.18
N ASN A 64 -2.78 -1.43 15.84
CA ASN A 64 -3.77 -0.93 16.79
C ASN A 64 -4.73 0.04 16.07
N TYR A 65 -6.01 -0.33 16.00
CA TYR A 65 -7.09 0.46 15.39
C TYR A 65 -7.81 1.37 16.40
N GLY A 66 -7.27 1.52 17.60
CA GLY A 66 -7.88 2.25 18.71
C GLY A 66 -8.81 1.37 19.55
N SER A 67 -9.26 1.90 20.68
CA SER A 67 -10.21 1.22 21.58
C SER A 67 -9.82 -0.21 21.97
N ASN A 68 -8.51 -0.47 22.15
CA ASN A 68 -7.93 -1.80 22.40
C ASN A 68 -8.20 -2.85 21.31
N GLN A 69 -8.52 -2.43 20.09
CA GLN A 69 -8.68 -3.32 18.94
C GLN A 69 -7.33 -3.47 18.24
N ILE A 70 -6.70 -4.62 18.46
CA ILE A 70 -5.43 -4.98 17.84
C ILE A 70 -5.70 -6.11 16.84
N ALA A 71 -5.28 -5.92 15.60
CA ALA A 71 -5.31 -6.96 14.57
C ALA A 71 -3.89 -7.38 14.21
N THR A 72 -3.69 -8.68 14.04
CA THR A 72 -2.41 -9.24 13.57
C THR A 72 -2.50 -9.48 12.08
N PHE A 73 -1.52 -8.97 11.34
CA PHE A 73 -1.36 -9.19 9.90
C PHE A 73 -0.08 -9.95 9.63
N VAL A 74 -0.11 -10.84 8.64
CA VAL A 74 1.03 -11.67 8.20
C VAL A 74 1.27 -11.45 6.71
N ASP A 75 2.43 -11.82 6.20
CA ASP A 75 2.78 -11.66 4.77
C ASP A 75 2.77 -10.18 4.31
N GLN A 76 3.29 -9.31 5.17
CA GLN A 76 3.34 -7.87 4.92
C GLN A 76 4.70 -7.43 4.37
N LEU A 77 4.67 -6.31 3.64
CA LEU A 77 5.87 -5.61 3.20
C LEU A 77 6.12 -4.42 4.12
N MET A 78 7.39 -4.17 4.45
CA MET A 78 7.78 -3.07 5.31
C MET A 78 8.90 -2.24 4.68
N ALA A 79 8.68 -0.93 4.66
CA ALA A 79 9.70 0.08 4.41
C ALA A 79 9.94 0.91 5.67
N GLY A 80 10.94 1.78 5.63
CA GLY A 80 11.20 2.74 6.70
C GLY A 80 10.14 3.85 6.80
N ALA A 81 10.51 4.94 7.47
CA ALA A 81 9.66 6.11 7.61
C ALA A 81 9.42 6.80 6.26
N MET A 82 8.24 6.60 5.69
CA MET A 82 7.80 7.26 4.44
C MET A 82 6.28 7.53 4.42
N SER A 83 5.57 7.30 5.53
CA SER A 83 4.13 7.52 5.61
C SER A 83 3.67 7.80 7.03
N GLN A 84 2.50 8.44 7.14
CA GLN A 84 1.86 8.72 8.41
C GLN A 84 0.36 8.43 8.34
N GLY A 85 -0.31 8.51 9.50
CA GLY A 85 -1.75 8.43 9.59
C GLY A 85 -2.43 9.37 8.58
N GLY A 86 -3.33 8.81 7.77
CA GLY A 86 -4.00 9.52 6.67
C GLY A 86 -3.45 9.25 5.28
N ASP A 87 -2.34 8.52 5.15
CA ASP A 87 -1.85 7.99 3.87
C ASP A 87 -2.39 6.58 3.55
N SER A 88 -3.12 5.96 4.48
CA SER A 88 -3.75 4.65 4.27
C SER A 88 -4.61 4.68 2.99
N GLY A 89 -4.51 3.64 2.18
CA GLY A 89 -5.10 3.55 0.85
C GLY A 89 -4.17 3.99 -0.29
N SER A 90 -3.00 4.59 0.00
CA SER A 90 -2.02 4.91 -1.03
C SER A 90 -1.48 3.66 -1.71
N ALA A 91 -1.46 3.69 -3.05
CA ALA A 91 -0.72 2.72 -3.84
C ALA A 91 0.80 2.90 -3.63
N VAL A 92 1.50 1.78 -3.47
CA VAL A 92 2.97 1.72 -3.40
C VAL A 92 3.49 1.12 -4.69
N LEU A 93 4.40 1.85 -5.35
CA LEU A 93 4.96 1.49 -6.65
C LEU A 93 6.47 1.40 -6.57
N ASN A 94 7.10 0.60 -7.43
CA ASN A 94 8.55 0.68 -7.66
C ASN A 94 8.92 1.80 -8.65
N ASP A 95 10.21 1.98 -8.92
CA ASP A 95 10.71 3.04 -9.80
C ASP A 95 10.14 2.98 -11.22
N GLN A 96 9.81 1.79 -11.73
CA GLN A 96 9.20 1.52 -13.03
C GLN A 96 7.67 1.73 -13.05
N ASN A 97 7.11 2.34 -12.00
CA ASN A 97 5.66 2.52 -11.81
C ASN A 97 4.89 1.19 -11.84
N GLN A 98 5.52 0.10 -11.42
CA GLN A 98 4.81 -1.16 -11.22
C GLN A 98 4.18 -1.14 -9.83
N LEU A 99 2.90 -1.49 -9.75
CA LEU A 99 2.15 -1.57 -8.50
C LEU A 99 2.61 -2.81 -7.73
N ILE A 100 3.03 -2.61 -6.49
CA ILE A 100 3.54 -3.70 -5.64
C ILE A 100 2.77 -3.85 -4.33
N GLY A 101 2.07 -2.81 -3.86
CA GLY A 101 1.35 -2.91 -2.60
C GLY A 101 0.35 -1.79 -2.31
N LEU A 102 -0.39 -2.01 -1.22
CA LEU A 102 -1.41 -1.09 -0.70
C LEU A 102 -1.06 -0.72 0.75
N LEU A 103 -0.83 0.57 0.99
CA LEU A 103 -0.46 1.10 2.30
C LEU A 103 -1.66 1.08 3.26
N TYR A 104 -1.48 0.54 4.47
CA TYR A 104 -2.53 0.56 5.50
C TYR A 104 -2.05 1.07 6.86
N ALA A 105 -0.75 0.98 7.18
CA ALA A 105 -0.20 1.51 8.43
C ALA A 105 1.12 2.26 8.22
N GLY A 106 1.29 3.37 8.94
CA GLY A 106 2.46 4.24 8.83
C GLY A 106 2.78 4.97 10.13
N SER A 107 4.07 5.19 10.38
CA SER A 107 4.63 5.91 11.53
C SER A 107 5.91 6.66 11.15
N ASP A 108 6.46 7.42 12.09
CA ASP A 108 7.75 8.09 11.95
C ASP A 108 8.96 7.14 11.84
N THR A 109 8.74 5.83 11.91
CA THR A 109 9.81 4.82 11.83
C THR A 109 9.56 3.76 10.76
N SER A 110 8.31 3.50 10.39
CA SER A 110 7.95 2.36 9.55
C SER A 110 6.73 2.64 8.68
N THR A 111 6.70 2.03 7.51
CA THR A 111 5.55 1.99 6.61
C THR A 111 5.25 0.54 6.29
N ILE A 112 4.02 0.10 6.57
CA ILE A 112 3.55 -1.25 6.33
C ILE A 112 2.48 -1.23 5.24
N PHE A 113 2.61 -2.14 4.28
CA PHE A 113 1.71 -2.26 3.16
C PHE A 113 1.49 -3.73 2.79
N ASN A 114 0.27 -4.04 2.36
CA ASN A 114 -0.07 -5.39 1.89
C ASN A 114 0.57 -5.64 0.52
N ARG A 115 0.87 -6.90 0.20
CA ARG A 115 1.19 -7.32 -1.17
C ARG A 115 -0.02 -7.10 -2.06
N ILE A 116 0.17 -6.47 -3.22
CA ILE A 116 -0.96 -6.14 -4.10
C ILE A 116 -1.67 -7.39 -4.63
N GLN A 117 -0.96 -8.49 -4.79
CA GLN A 117 -1.47 -9.79 -5.21
C GLN A 117 -2.57 -10.27 -4.25
N ASN A 118 -2.32 -10.17 -2.94
CA ASN A 118 -3.28 -10.56 -1.91
C ASN A 118 -4.51 -9.65 -1.94
N VAL A 119 -4.31 -8.34 -2.14
CA VAL A 119 -5.39 -7.35 -2.25
C VAL A 119 -6.29 -7.66 -3.45
N PHE A 120 -5.69 -7.88 -4.62
CA PHE A 120 -6.43 -8.19 -5.86
C PHE A 120 -7.18 -9.51 -5.74
N SER A 121 -6.58 -10.53 -5.13
CA SER A 121 -7.26 -11.80 -4.87
C SER A 121 -8.43 -11.65 -3.89
N ALA A 122 -8.27 -10.87 -2.82
CA ALA A 122 -9.32 -10.67 -1.82
C ALA A 122 -10.51 -9.90 -2.39
N LEU A 123 -10.24 -8.90 -3.24
CA LEU A 123 -11.27 -8.05 -3.86
C LEU A 123 -11.78 -8.58 -5.20
N GLN A 124 -11.15 -9.62 -5.76
CA GLN A 124 -11.46 -10.20 -7.07
C GLN A 124 -11.38 -9.18 -8.22
N VAL A 125 -10.28 -8.43 -8.26
CA VAL A 125 -10.04 -7.37 -9.26
C VAL A 125 -8.71 -7.52 -9.97
N THR A 126 -8.59 -6.85 -11.12
CA THR A 126 -7.35 -6.68 -11.88
C THR A 126 -7.15 -5.22 -12.26
N LEU A 127 -5.97 -4.87 -12.75
CA LEU A 127 -5.83 -3.60 -13.47
C LEU A 127 -6.73 -3.61 -14.73
N PRO A 128 -7.28 -2.45 -15.12
CA PRO A 128 -8.06 -2.30 -16.35
C PRO A 128 -7.27 -2.61 -17.62
#